data_AF-A0A395IGZ0-F1
#
_entry.id   AF-A0A395IGZ0-F1
#
_cell.length_a   1.000
_cell.length_b   1.000
_cell.length_c   1.000
_cell.angle_alpha   90.00
_cell.angle_beta   90.00
_cell.angle_gamma   90.00
#
_symmetry.space_group_name_H-M   'P 1'
#
loop_
_entity.id
_entity.type
_entity.pdbx_description
1 polymer ?
#
loop_
_entity_poly.entity_id
_entity_poly.type
_entity_poly.pdbx_seq_one_letter_code
_entity_poly.pdbx_strand_id
1 'polypeptide(L)'
;MMDRDAFREAYNEAMAEMREKDGEIMALRGQVRGLKERGRIDLEKASGDVREQLEQLIPMYHHLATSSKINFIQSLVSSLLVFGIFQPYFVGLPEQQALELAKTESTLGYYGSEEAMNQWRSTTLAIVLKEAPEKLKTETATVVDTVVAQVNSLLDWICDVQSTEARDQSLKIIINSAIDLSRLLRVQKAVFSIMMPMVEDHQRTMFDEESMEDIGGEDEDTLSEREISCVTFPGILKAGDENGERNHLINIVTKMKVLCAPD
;
A
#
# COMPACT_ATOMS: atom_id res chain seq x y z
N MET A 1 39.38 -4.80 13.98
CA MET A 1 39.19 -5.67 12.81
C MET A 1 37.86 -6.35 13.04
N MET A 2 36.81 -5.92 12.35
CA MET A 2 35.47 -6.47 12.53
C MET A 2 35.51 -7.95 12.13
N ASP A 3 34.99 -8.83 12.98
CA ASP A 3 35.06 -10.29 12.77
C ASP A 3 34.32 -10.65 11.48
N ARG A 4 34.99 -11.39 10.60
CA ARG A 4 34.48 -11.70 9.25
C ARG A 4 33.23 -12.56 9.33
N ASP A 5 33.09 -13.32 10.41
CA ASP A 5 31.91 -14.14 10.70
C ASP A 5 30.75 -13.27 11.21
N ALA A 6 31.00 -12.29 12.07
CA ALA A 6 29.98 -11.33 12.53
C ALA A 6 29.41 -10.48 11.37
N PHE A 7 30.26 -10.07 10.41
CA PHE A 7 29.79 -9.38 9.20
C PHE A 7 28.92 -10.28 8.32
N ARG A 8 29.29 -11.56 8.20
CA ARG A 8 28.53 -12.54 7.40
C ARG A 8 27.18 -12.86 8.03
N GLU A 9 27.14 -12.97 9.35
CA GLU A 9 25.91 -13.19 10.12
C GLU A 9 24.95 -12.00 9.96
N ALA A 10 25.42 -10.78 10.21
CA ALA A 10 24.63 -9.56 10.02
C ALA A 10 24.10 -9.43 8.57
N TYR A 11 24.94 -9.71 7.56
CA TYR A 11 24.51 -9.72 6.16
C TYR A 11 23.46 -10.80 5.85
N ASN A 12 23.53 -11.96 6.48
CA ASN A 12 22.54 -13.01 6.26
C ASN A 12 21.20 -12.66 6.91
N GLU A 13 21.22 -12.06 8.10
CA GLU A 13 20.02 -11.57 8.79
C GLU A 13 19.33 -10.46 7.99
N ALA A 14 20.09 -9.45 7.58
CA ALA A 14 19.70 -8.39 6.65
C ALA A 14 18.94 -8.93 5.41
N MET A 15 19.56 -9.89 4.73
CA MET A 15 19.02 -10.48 3.50
C MET A 15 17.81 -11.37 3.77
N ALA A 16 17.76 -12.06 4.92
CA ALA A 16 16.59 -12.85 5.30
C ALA A 16 15.38 -11.96 5.59
N GLU A 17 15.58 -10.87 6.32
CA GLU A 17 14.55 -9.89 6.67
C GLU A 17 14.00 -9.16 5.45
N MET A 18 14.85 -8.90 4.44
CA MET A 18 14.41 -8.33 3.16
C MET A 18 13.61 -9.36 2.35
N ARG A 19 14.07 -10.63 2.29
CA ARG A 19 13.36 -11.71 1.59
C ARG A 19 11.97 -11.99 2.16
N GLU A 20 11.82 -11.90 3.48
CA GLU A 20 10.52 -12.03 4.14
C GLU A 20 9.54 -10.95 3.63
N LYS A 21 9.96 -9.68 3.66
CA LYS A 21 9.15 -8.57 3.13
C LYS A 21 8.84 -8.75 1.65
N ASP A 22 9.82 -9.13 0.84
CA ASP A 22 9.61 -9.38 -0.59
C ASP A 22 8.57 -10.48 -0.81
N GLY A 23 8.60 -11.55 -0.01
CA GLY A 23 7.60 -12.62 -0.02
C GLY A 23 6.19 -12.12 0.28
N GLU A 24 6.02 -11.33 1.35
CA GLU A 24 4.74 -10.74 1.73
C GLU A 24 4.21 -9.75 0.68
N ILE A 25 5.09 -8.93 0.12
CA ILE A 25 4.74 -7.98 -0.95
C ILE A 25 4.28 -8.74 -2.21
N MET A 26 5.02 -9.78 -2.61
CA MET A 26 4.66 -10.60 -3.77
C MET A 26 3.34 -11.35 -3.55
N ALA A 27 3.08 -11.84 -2.34
CA ALA A 27 1.85 -12.50 -1.97
C ALA A 27 0.66 -11.52 -2.06
N LEU A 28 0.75 -10.36 -1.41
CA LEU A 28 -0.30 -9.34 -1.43
C LEU A 28 -0.59 -8.87 -2.86
N ARG A 29 0.47 -8.56 -3.63
CA ARG A 29 0.35 -8.21 -5.05
C ARG A 29 -0.34 -9.29 -5.86
N GLY A 30 0.01 -10.55 -5.62
CA GLY A 30 -0.61 -11.70 -6.27
C GLY A 30 -2.11 -11.82 -5.98
N GLN A 31 -2.51 -11.57 -4.72
CA GLN A 31 -3.92 -11.58 -4.31
C GLN A 31 -4.69 -10.43 -4.95
N VAL A 32 -4.14 -9.20 -4.95
CA VAL A 32 -4.75 -8.03 -5.62
C VAL A 32 -4.90 -8.30 -7.12
N ARG A 33 -3.86 -8.81 -7.78
CA ARG A 33 -3.92 -9.20 -9.20
C ARG A 33 -4.98 -10.28 -9.48
N GLY A 34 -5.24 -11.15 -8.49
CA GLY A 34 -6.25 -12.19 -8.55
C GLY A 34 -7.69 -11.69 -8.50
N LEU A 35 -7.91 -10.43 -8.11
CA LEU A 35 -9.25 -9.83 -8.08
C LEU A 35 -9.86 -9.77 -9.47
N LYS A 36 -11.02 -10.41 -9.61
CA LYS A 36 -11.83 -10.41 -10.83
C LYS A 36 -13.29 -10.36 -10.44
N GLU A 37 -14.02 -9.40 -10.98
CA GLU A 37 -15.46 -9.29 -10.76
C GLU A 37 -16.22 -9.62 -12.05
N ARG A 38 -17.25 -10.48 -11.97
CA ARG A 38 -17.91 -11.06 -13.15
C ARG A 38 -19.09 -10.22 -13.69
N GLY A 39 -19.40 -9.07 -13.11
CA GLY A 39 -20.49 -8.18 -13.55
C GLY A 39 -20.17 -7.23 -14.72
N ARG A 40 -21.16 -6.50 -15.24
CA ARG A 40 -20.93 -5.30 -16.06
C ARG A 40 -20.68 -4.10 -15.14
N ILE A 41 -19.84 -3.15 -15.56
CA ILE A 41 -19.75 -1.86 -14.85
C ILE A 41 -20.83 -0.92 -15.37
N ASP A 42 -21.60 -0.32 -14.48
CA ASP A 42 -22.62 0.68 -14.81
C ASP A 42 -22.45 1.92 -13.93
N LEU A 43 -21.77 2.94 -14.48
CA LEU A 43 -21.50 4.19 -13.77
C LEU A 43 -22.72 5.16 -13.69
N GLU A 44 -23.85 4.83 -14.33
CA GLU A 44 -25.00 5.74 -14.38
C GLU A 44 -25.88 5.67 -13.13
N LYS A 45 -25.94 4.52 -12.46
CA LYS A 45 -26.80 4.29 -11.29
C LYS A 45 -26.31 4.99 -10.00
N ALA A 46 -25.29 5.84 -10.09
CA ALA A 46 -24.48 6.30 -8.95
C ALA A 46 -25.19 7.35 -8.16
N SER A 47 -25.23 7.18 -6.84
CA SER A 47 -25.43 8.34 -5.98
C SER A 47 -24.27 9.32 -6.16
N GLY A 48 -24.53 10.60 -5.92
CA GLY A 48 -23.49 11.63 -5.94
C GLY A 48 -22.32 11.28 -5.02
N ASP A 49 -22.63 10.81 -3.81
CA ASP A 49 -21.64 10.44 -2.79
C ASP A 49 -20.67 9.35 -3.27
N VAL A 50 -21.17 8.35 -4.00
CA VAL A 50 -20.30 7.28 -4.54
C VAL A 50 -19.41 7.81 -5.65
N ARG A 51 -19.89 8.72 -6.51
CA ARG A 51 -19.06 9.36 -7.53
C ARG A 51 -17.96 10.21 -6.93
N GLU A 52 -18.29 10.98 -5.90
CA GLU A 52 -17.31 11.80 -5.19
C GLU A 52 -16.21 10.93 -4.56
N GLN A 53 -16.60 9.81 -3.92
CA GLN A 53 -15.61 8.87 -3.39
C GLN A 53 -14.76 8.22 -4.49
N LEU A 54 -15.35 7.84 -5.62
CA LEU A 54 -14.60 7.28 -6.75
C LEU A 54 -13.63 8.30 -7.34
N GLU A 55 -14.03 9.57 -7.49
CA GLU A 55 -13.19 10.65 -7.97
C GLU A 55 -12.01 10.92 -7.02
N GLN A 56 -12.24 10.85 -5.70
CA GLN A 56 -11.18 10.98 -4.69
C GLN A 56 -10.20 9.79 -4.69
N LEU A 57 -10.68 8.57 -4.96
CA LEU A 57 -9.84 7.36 -4.92
C LEU A 57 -9.13 7.08 -6.25
N ILE A 58 -9.80 7.37 -7.36
CA ILE A 58 -9.38 7.13 -8.74
C ILE A 58 -9.97 8.23 -9.64
N PRO A 59 -9.29 9.36 -9.84
CA PRO A 59 -9.83 10.44 -10.68
C PRO A 59 -10.18 9.97 -12.11
N MET A 60 -9.38 9.06 -12.68
CA MET A 60 -9.62 8.48 -14.01
C MET A 60 -10.70 7.37 -14.08
N TYR A 61 -11.56 7.21 -13.06
CA TYR A 61 -12.48 6.06 -12.96
C TYR A 61 -13.41 5.90 -14.18
N HIS A 62 -13.86 6.99 -14.81
CA HIS A 62 -14.71 6.95 -16.00
C HIS A 62 -14.03 6.26 -17.19
N HIS A 63 -12.77 6.61 -17.43
CA HIS A 63 -11.98 6.03 -18.51
C HIS A 63 -11.72 4.55 -18.23
N LEU A 64 -11.24 4.23 -17.03
CA LEU A 64 -10.85 2.87 -16.64
C LEU A 64 -12.02 1.89 -16.58
N ALA A 65 -13.19 2.35 -16.12
CA ALA A 65 -14.40 1.53 -16.11
C ALA A 65 -14.79 1.03 -17.52
N THR A 66 -14.43 1.80 -18.56
CA THR A 66 -14.73 1.51 -19.96
C THR A 66 -13.59 0.73 -20.62
N SER A 67 -12.33 1.12 -20.38
CA SER A 67 -11.17 0.55 -21.06
C SER A 67 -10.63 -0.72 -20.40
N SER A 68 -10.56 -0.77 -19.07
CA SER A 68 -10.05 -1.93 -18.33
C SER A 68 -10.70 -2.10 -16.95
N LYS A 69 -11.81 -2.84 -16.93
CA LYS A 69 -12.55 -3.18 -15.71
C LYS A 69 -11.67 -3.80 -14.62
N ILE A 70 -10.78 -4.72 -14.99
CA ILE A 70 -9.96 -5.45 -14.02
C ILE A 70 -8.97 -4.48 -13.35
N ASN A 71 -8.32 -3.64 -14.14
CA ASN A 71 -7.32 -2.70 -13.64
C ASN A 71 -7.98 -1.58 -12.81
N PHE A 72 -9.20 -1.17 -13.17
CA PHE A 72 -10.02 -0.28 -12.34
C PHE A 72 -10.26 -0.87 -10.95
N ILE A 73 -10.72 -2.12 -10.85
CA ILE A 73 -10.98 -2.77 -9.55
C ILE A 73 -9.68 -2.94 -8.75
N GLN A 74 -8.59 -3.34 -9.40
CA GLN A 74 -7.28 -3.47 -8.75
C GLN A 74 -6.77 -2.13 -8.22
N SER A 75 -6.89 -1.07 -9.02
CA SER A 75 -6.56 0.30 -8.60
C SER A 75 -7.43 0.74 -7.43
N LEU A 76 -8.72 0.41 -7.43
CA LEU A 76 -9.67 0.82 -6.39
C LEU A 76 -9.33 0.17 -5.06
N VAL A 77 -9.14 -1.15 -5.08
CA VAL A 77 -8.73 -1.88 -3.87
C VAL A 77 -7.37 -1.37 -3.40
N SER A 78 -6.39 -1.21 -4.29
CA SER A 78 -5.08 -0.68 -3.91
C SER A 78 -5.14 0.71 -3.28
N SER A 79 -5.91 1.64 -3.84
CA SER A 79 -6.14 2.97 -3.24
C SER A 79 -6.73 2.83 -1.83
N LEU A 80 -7.77 2.00 -1.66
CA LEU A 80 -8.38 1.77 -0.35
C LEU A 80 -7.44 1.11 0.66
N LEU A 81 -6.58 0.18 0.23
CA LEU A 81 -5.53 -0.38 1.09
C LEU A 81 -4.53 0.71 1.48
N VAL A 82 -4.13 1.59 0.55
CA VAL A 82 -3.21 2.69 0.84
C VAL A 82 -3.81 3.63 1.89
N PHE A 83 -5.01 4.15 1.67
CA PHE A 83 -5.67 5.08 2.58
C PHE A 83 -6.04 4.44 3.92
N GLY A 84 -6.61 3.23 3.91
CA GLY A 84 -7.14 2.58 5.11
C GLY A 84 -6.11 1.84 5.96
N ILE A 85 -4.96 1.44 5.39
CA ILE A 85 -4.04 0.50 6.03
C ILE A 85 -2.59 0.98 6.04
N PHE A 86 -2.10 1.53 4.93
CA PHE A 86 -0.70 1.95 4.83
C PHE A 86 -0.44 3.39 5.26
N GLN A 87 -1.39 4.30 5.04
CA GLN A 87 -1.28 5.70 5.45
C GLN A 87 -1.37 5.91 6.97
N PRO A 88 -2.23 5.20 7.73
CA PRO A 88 -2.25 5.33 9.17
C PRO A 88 -0.85 5.16 9.79
N TYR A 89 -0.61 5.88 10.89
CA TYR A 89 0.68 5.81 11.59
C TYR A 89 1.02 4.37 11.98
N PHE A 90 0.06 3.66 12.57
CA PHE A 90 0.13 2.23 12.83
C PHE A 90 -1.27 1.62 12.80
N VAL A 91 -1.52 0.72 11.87
CA VAL A 91 -2.86 0.14 11.67
C VAL A 91 -3.31 -0.71 12.85
N GLY A 92 -4.57 -0.54 13.27
CA GLY A 92 -5.17 -1.18 14.44
C GLY A 92 -4.95 -0.40 15.75
N LEU A 93 -4.31 0.77 15.72
CA LEU A 93 -4.46 1.74 16.81
C LEU A 93 -5.68 2.63 16.56
N PRO A 94 -6.40 3.03 17.62
CA PRO A 94 -7.39 4.10 17.52
C PRO A 94 -6.74 5.38 16.96
N GLU A 95 -7.47 6.11 16.12
CA GLU A 95 -6.97 7.30 15.40
C GLU A 95 -6.32 8.32 16.34
N GLN A 96 -6.95 8.59 17.49
CA GLN A 96 -6.42 9.52 18.49
C GLN A 96 -5.06 9.08 19.05
N GLN A 97 -4.87 7.78 19.32
CA GLN A 97 -3.61 7.26 19.85
C GLN A 97 -2.50 7.28 18.78
N ALA A 98 -2.87 6.93 17.54
CA ALA A 98 -1.98 7.04 16.38
C ALA A 98 -1.50 8.48 16.19
N LEU A 99 -2.40 9.46 16.30
CA LEU A 99 -2.08 10.88 16.19
C LEU A 99 -1.17 11.37 17.32
N GLU A 100 -1.40 10.91 18.56
CA GLU A 100 -0.54 11.25 19.70
C GLU A 100 0.88 10.70 19.55
N LEU A 101 1.03 9.47 19.05
CA LEU A 101 2.35 8.91 18.75
C LEU A 101 3.05 9.67 17.64
N ALA A 102 2.36 9.98 16.54
CA ALA A 102 2.92 10.77 15.44
C ALA A 102 3.36 12.18 15.90
N LYS A 103 2.56 12.84 16.74
CA LYS A 103 2.91 14.13 17.36
C LYS A 103 4.12 14.00 18.29
N THR A 104 4.21 12.92 19.04
CA THR A 104 5.34 12.65 19.93
C THR A 104 6.61 12.44 19.13
N GLU A 105 6.56 11.64 18.06
CA GLU A 105 7.68 11.45 17.14
C GLU A 105 8.16 12.77 16.56
N SER A 106 7.25 13.58 16.02
CA SER A 106 7.58 14.90 15.47
C SER A 106 8.20 15.81 16.54
N THR A 107 7.64 15.82 17.75
CA THR A 107 8.14 16.66 18.85
C THR A 107 9.55 16.26 19.27
N LEU A 108 9.80 14.96 19.44
CA LEU A 108 11.11 14.43 19.81
C LEU A 108 12.13 14.61 18.67
N GLY A 109 11.68 14.57 17.42
CA GLY A 109 12.52 14.80 16.24
C GLY A 109 13.17 16.18 16.17
N TYR A 110 12.64 17.20 16.87
CA TYR A 110 13.32 18.49 17.00
C TYR A 110 14.57 18.44 17.90
N TYR A 111 14.70 17.40 18.73
CA TYR A 111 15.78 17.27 19.71
C TYR A 111 16.72 16.09 19.41
N GLY A 112 16.19 15.01 18.82
CA GLY A 112 16.92 13.79 18.49
C GLY A 112 17.54 13.81 17.10
N SER A 113 18.54 12.94 16.88
CA SER A 113 18.98 12.60 15.52
C SER A 113 17.92 11.75 14.81
N GLU A 114 17.95 11.72 13.48
CA GLU A 114 17.06 10.84 12.70
C GLU A 114 17.22 9.37 13.09
N GLU A 115 18.46 8.92 13.35
CA GLU A 115 18.75 7.56 13.83
C GLU A 115 18.04 7.26 15.16
N ALA A 116 18.17 8.16 16.14
CA ALA A 116 17.53 8.00 17.44
C ALA A 116 16.00 7.97 17.32
N MET A 117 15.44 8.77 16.41
CA MET A 117 14.01 8.79 16.15
C MET A 117 13.52 7.53 15.44
N ASN A 118 14.26 7.04 14.44
CA ASN A 118 14.00 5.79 13.75
C ASN A 118 14.04 4.60 14.71
N GLN A 119 15.03 4.55 15.60
CA GLN A 119 15.12 3.55 16.65
C GLN A 119 13.97 3.68 17.66
N TRP A 120 13.62 4.91 18.05
CA TRP A 120 12.48 5.15 18.95
C TRP A 120 11.18 4.63 18.33
N ARG A 121 10.86 5.01 17.09
CA ARG A 121 9.65 4.55 16.38
C ARG A 121 9.62 3.03 16.27
N SER A 122 10.70 2.43 15.78
CA SER A 122 10.84 0.98 15.65
C SER A 122 10.59 0.26 16.98
N THR A 123 11.27 0.69 18.05
CA THR A 123 11.16 0.08 19.38
C THR A 123 9.76 0.25 19.96
N THR A 124 9.21 1.46 19.90
CA THR A 124 7.89 1.77 20.44
C THR A 124 6.80 0.97 19.73
N LEU A 125 6.83 0.89 18.40
CA LEU A 125 5.84 0.14 17.64
C LEU A 125 6.01 -1.37 17.79
N ALA A 126 7.24 -1.87 17.95
CA ALA A 126 7.48 -3.27 18.29
C ALA A 126 6.90 -3.65 19.66
N ILE A 127 7.00 -2.76 20.66
CA ILE A 127 6.36 -2.94 21.97
C ILE A 127 4.84 -2.97 21.82
N VAL A 128 4.25 -2.02 21.06
CA VAL A 128 2.80 -2.00 20.80
C VAL A 128 2.34 -3.31 20.16
N LEU A 129 3.06 -3.79 19.13
CA LEU A 129 2.74 -5.02 18.44
C LEU A 129 2.78 -6.25 19.35
N LYS A 130 3.77 -6.33 20.25
CA LYS A 130 4.00 -7.48 21.11
C LYS A 130 3.15 -7.48 22.39
N GLU A 131 2.99 -6.32 23.02
CA GLU A 131 2.44 -6.21 24.38
C GLU A 131 0.95 -5.80 24.39
N ALA A 132 0.38 -5.40 23.25
CA ALA A 132 -1.04 -5.02 23.15
C ALA A 132 -1.86 -5.83 22.12
N PRO A 133 -1.69 -7.16 22.00
CA PRO A 133 -2.32 -7.94 20.94
C PRO A 133 -3.85 -7.91 21.01
N GLU A 134 -4.45 -7.98 22.19
CA GLU A 134 -5.92 -7.96 22.33
C GLU A 134 -6.53 -6.61 21.94
N LYS A 135 -5.88 -5.50 22.32
CA LYS A 135 -6.33 -4.15 21.93
C LYS A 135 -6.22 -3.95 20.42
N LEU A 136 -5.10 -4.36 19.84
CA LEU A 136 -4.91 -4.30 18.39
C LEU A 136 -5.93 -5.18 17.68
N LYS A 137 -6.22 -6.39 18.18
CA LYS A 137 -7.13 -7.35 17.52
C LYS A 137 -8.53 -6.80 17.31
N THR A 138 -9.12 -6.16 18.33
CA THR A 138 -10.46 -5.57 18.21
C THR A 138 -10.50 -4.46 17.17
N GLU A 139 -9.60 -3.49 17.28
CA GLU A 139 -9.52 -2.36 16.35
C GLU A 139 -9.15 -2.81 14.93
N THR A 140 -8.31 -3.84 14.80
CA THR A 140 -7.96 -4.46 13.51
C THR A 140 -9.21 -5.06 12.85
N ALA A 141 -10.04 -5.78 13.61
CA ALA A 141 -11.28 -6.33 13.08
C ALA A 141 -12.23 -5.22 12.59
N THR A 142 -12.32 -4.11 13.32
CA THR A 142 -13.08 -2.93 12.90
C THR A 142 -12.53 -2.32 11.61
N VAL A 143 -11.21 -2.18 11.48
CA VAL A 143 -10.57 -1.71 10.25
C VAL A 143 -10.88 -2.66 9.08
N VAL A 144 -10.74 -3.98 9.29
CA VAL A 144 -11.03 -5.00 8.28
C VAL A 144 -12.48 -4.89 7.81
N ASP A 145 -13.45 -4.90 8.73
CA ASP A 145 -14.86 -4.84 8.38
C ASP A 145 -15.23 -3.50 7.70
N THR A 146 -14.60 -2.39 8.11
CA THR A 146 -14.80 -1.07 7.48
C THR A 146 -14.30 -1.04 6.04
N VAL A 147 -13.07 -1.52 5.79
CA VAL A 147 -12.50 -1.55 4.45
C VAL A 147 -13.27 -2.53 3.55
N VAL A 148 -13.67 -3.71 4.06
CA VAL A 148 -14.52 -4.66 3.32
C VAL A 148 -15.85 -4.01 2.95
N ALA A 149 -16.52 -3.37 3.91
CA ALA A 149 -17.80 -2.71 3.67
C ALA A 149 -17.67 -1.58 2.64
N GLN A 150 -16.58 -0.80 2.69
CA GLN A 150 -16.32 0.26 1.72
C GLN A 150 -16.06 -0.29 0.32
N VAL A 151 -15.21 -1.31 0.18
CA VAL A 151 -14.96 -1.99 -1.10
C VAL A 151 -16.26 -2.55 -1.66
N ASN A 152 -17.03 -3.28 -0.85
CA ASN A 152 -18.30 -3.86 -1.29
C ASN A 152 -19.32 -2.79 -1.67
N SER A 153 -19.46 -1.72 -0.89
CA SER A 153 -20.39 -0.63 -1.20
C SER A 153 -20.07 0.01 -2.55
N LEU A 154 -18.79 0.21 -2.88
CA LEU A 154 -18.38 0.76 -4.18
C LEU A 154 -18.53 -0.28 -5.29
N LEU A 155 -18.15 -1.53 -5.05
CA LEU A 155 -18.24 -2.62 -6.03
C LEU A 155 -19.69 -3.01 -6.36
N ASP A 156 -20.59 -3.08 -5.38
CA ASP A 156 -22.01 -3.40 -5.58
C ASP A 156 -22.75 -2.31 -6.34
N TRP A 157 -22.21 -1.10 -6.22
CA TRP A 157 -22.75 0.04 -6.90
C TRP A 157 -22.32 0.06 -8.38
N ILE A 158 -21.02 -0.15 -8.64
CA ILE A 158 -20.50 -0.16 -10.01
C ILE A 158 -20.76 -1.49 -10.74
N CYS A 159 -20.83 -2.63 -10.05
CA CYS A 159 -21.02 -3.95 -10.66
C CYS A 159 -22.44 -4.46 -10.44
N ASP A 160 -23.06 -5.00 -11.50
CA ASP A 160 -24.39 -5.64 -11.41
C ASP A 160 -24.42 -6.96 -10.58
N VAL A 161 -23.30 -7.34 -9.95
CA VAL A 161 -23.20 -8.54 -9.10
C VAL A 161 -23.00 -8.09 -7.66
N GLN A 162 -23.94 -8.49 -6.81
CA GLN A 162 -23.93 -8.19 -5.38
C GLN A 162 -22.80 -8.91 -4.64
N SER A 163 -22.43 -8.37 -3.47
CA SER A 163 -21.49 -8.97 -2.55
C SER A 163 -21.86 -10.40 -2.22
N THR A 164 -20.85 -11.27 -2.22
CA THR A 164 -20.97 -12.66 -1.81
C THR A 164 -20.06 -12.91 -0.64
N GLU A 165 -20.43 -13.85 0.22
CA GLU A 165 -19.57 -14.28 1.33
C GLU A 165 -18.18 -14.71 0.84
N ALA A 166 -18.08 -15.33 -0.34
CA ALA A 166 -16.81 -15.70 -0.95
C ALA A 166 -15.94 -14.48 -1.32
N ARG A 167 -16.55 -13.39 -1.81
CA ARG A 167 -15.84 -12.12 -2.08
C ARG A 167 -15.37 -11.50 -0.77
N ASP A 168 -16.23 -11.47 0.25
CA ASP A 168 -15.89 -10.92 1.57
C ASP A 168 -14.71 -11.66 2.19
N GLN A 169 -14.71 -12.99 2.17
CA GLN A 169 -13.58 -13.78 2.66
C GLN A 169 -12.29 -13.51 1.86
N SER A 170 -12.40 -13.37 0.54
CA SER A 170 -11.24 -13.04 -0.31
C SER A 170 -10.69 -11.65 0.00
N LEU A 171 -11.54 -10.65 0.19
CA LEU A 171 -11.15 -9.30 0.59
C LEU A 171 -10.54 -9.29 1.98
N LYS A 172 -11.12 -10.02 2.95
CA LYS A 172 -10.56 -10.17 4.29
C LYS A 172 -9.15 -10.73 4.26
N ILE A 173 -8.88 -11.72 3.40
CA ILE A 173 -7.52 -12.27 3.23
C ILE A 173 -6.55 -11.16 2.74
N ILE A 174 -6.92 -10.44 1.68
CA ILE A 174 -6.10 -9.34 1.12
C ILE A 174 -5.82 -8.26 2.17
N ILE A 175 -6.87 -7.83 2.88
CA ILE A 175 -6.79 -6.75 3.86
C ILE A 175 -5.93 -7.16 5.05
N ASN A 176 -6.07 -8.39 5.56
CA ASN A 176 -5.20 -8.88 6.63
C ASN A 176 -3.73 -8.97 6.17
N SER A 177 -3.46 -9.48 4.96
CA SER A 177 -2.10 -9.48 4.38
C SER A 177 -1.53 -8.06 4.26
N ALA A 178 -2.34 -7.06 3.87
CA ALA A 178 -1.91 -5.67 3.84
C ALA A 178 -1.63 -5.08 5.23
N ILE A 179 -2.43 -5.45 6.24
CA ILE A 179 -2.25 -5.04 7.64
C ILE A 179 -0.95 -5.60 8.20
N ASP A 180 -0.70 -6.89 7.97
CA ASP A 180 0.51 -7.57 8.43
C ASP A 180 1.75 -6.98 7.76
N LEU A 181 1.70 -6.74 6.44
CA LEU A 181 2.77 -6.05 5.73
C LEU A 181 2.99 -4.62 6.26
N SER A 182 1.93 -3.82 6.43
CA SER A 182 2.03 -2.46 6.99
C SER A 182 2.73 -2.45 8.34
N ARG A 183 2.37 -3.37 9.24
CA ARG A 183 3.03 -3.52 10.55
C ARG A 183 4.48 -3.96 10.43
N LEU A 184 4.75 -4.96 9.59
CA LEU A 184 6.10 -5.47 9.33
C LEU A 184 7.04 -4.36 8.84
N LEU A 185 6.55 -3.45 7.98
CA LEU A 185 7.29 -2.30 7.49
C LEU A 185 7.48 -1.22 8.57
N ARG A 186 6.44 -0.92 9.34
CA ARG A 186 6.44 0.17 10.34
C ARG A 186 7.31 -0.11 11.57
N VAL A 187 7.55 -1.36 11.93
CA VAL A 187 8.42 -1.72 13.08
C VAL A 187 9.91 -1.65 12.75
N GLN A 188 10.28 -1.35 11.51
CA GLN A 188 11.69 -1.30 11.09
C GLN A 188 12.36 0.02 11.44
N LYS A 189 13.68 -0.02 11.69
CA LYS A 189 14.48 1.19 11.85
C LYS A 189 14.57 1.97 10.55
N ALA A 190 14.80 1.29 9.43
CA ALA A 190 14.64 1.89 8.11
C ALA A 190 13.20 2.42 7.93
N VAL A 191 13.06 3.54 7.23
CA VAL A 191 11.75 4.15 6.99
C VAL A 191 11.19 3.62 5.68
N PHE A 192 10.11 2.86 5.78
CA PHE A 192 9.37 2.39 4.60
C PHE A 192 8.22 3.34 4.27
N SER A 193 8.14 3.73 3.01
CA SER A 193 7.10 4.63 2.48
C SER A 193 6.38 3.97 1.31
N ILE A 194 5.08 4.23 1.21
CA ILE A 194 4.23 3.70 0.15
C ILE A 194 4.02 4.81 -0.89
N MET A 195 4.26 4.50 -2.15
CA MET A 195 4.11 5.41 -3.28
C MET A 195 2.98 4.94 -4.17
N MET A 196 1.95 5.78 -4.28
CA MET A 196 0.82 5.58 -5.18
C MET A 196 0.29 6.96 -5.58
N PRO A 197 0.80 7.57 -6.67
CA PRO A 197 0.33 8.86 -7.12
C PRO A 197 -1.13 8.78 -7.58
N MET A 198 -1.88 9.85 -7.36
CA MET A 198 -3.18 10.04 -8.00
C MET A 198 -2.95 10.42 -9.46
N VAL A 199 -3.56 9.67 -10.37
CA VAL A 199 -3.53 9.96 -11.80
C VAL A 199 -4.76 10.80 -12.13
N GLU A 200 -4.53 12.03 -12.57
CA GLU A 200 -5.56 13.03 -12.82
C GLU A 200 -5.60 13.42 -14.30
N ASP A 201 -6.80 13.61 -14.87
CA ASP A 201 -6.98 13.94 -16.29
C ASP A 201 -6.23 15.22 -16.72
N HIS A 202 -6.06 16.18 -15.82
CA HIS A 202 -5.40 17.45 -16.13
C HIS A 202 -3.88 17.43 -15.92
N GLN A 203 -3.33 16.36 -15.32
CA GLN A 203 -1.90 16.22 -15.04
C GLN A 203 -1.34 14.98 -15.73
N ARG A 204 -0.42 15.22 -16.68
CA ARG A 204 0.30 14.16 -17.36
C ARG A 204 1.26 13.45 -16.39
N THR A 205 0.90 12.24 -15.99
CA THR A 205 1.78 11.36 -15.23
C THR A 205 2.43 10.40 -16.20
N MET A 206 3.70 10.65 -16.52
CA MET A 206 4.47 9.81 -17.46
C MET A 206 4.94 8.53 -16.79
N PHE A 207 5.11 7.47 -17.58
CA PHE A 207 5.76 6.24 -17.13
C PHE A 207 7.23 6.51 -16.78
N ASP A 208 7.66 5.96 -15.65
CA ASP A 208 9.05 6.02 -15.18
C ASP A 208 9.57 4.61 -14.93
N GLU A 209 10.49 4.15 -15.78
CA GLU A 209 11.05 2.79 -15.69
C GLU A 209 11.74 2.53 -14.35
N GLU A 210 12.27 3.55 -13.67
CA GLU A 210 12.94 3.36 -12.38
C GLU A 210 11.94 2.92 -11.30
N SER A 211 10.75 3.54 -11.27
CA SER A 211 9.76 3.35 -10.22
C SER A 211 8.50 2.57 -10.62
N MET A 212 8.30 2.29 -11.90
CA MET A 212 7.10 1.67 -12.46
C MET A 212 7.41 0.41 -13.27
N GLU A 213 6.45 -0.50 -13.30
CA GLU A 213 6.42 -1.66 -14.18
C GLU A 213 5.03 -1.74 -14.82
N ASP A 214 5.00 -1.81 -16.15
CA ASP A 214 3.76 -1.90 -16.91
C ASP A 214 3.14 -3.30 -16.81
N ILE A 215 1.81 -3.36 -16.74
CA ILE A 215 1.05 -4.60 -16.73
C ILE A 215 0.27 -4.85 -18.03
N GLY A 216 0.31 -3.90 -18.97
CA GLY A 216 -0.29 -4.00 -20.31
C GLY A 216 0.46 -4.96 -21.23
N GLY A 217 1.74 -5.23 -20.94
CA GLY A 217 2.57 -6.19 -21.67
C GLY A 217 3.15 -5.64 -22.97
N GLU A 218 3.25 -4.32 -23.06
CA GLU A 218 3.91 -3.61 -24.14
C GLU A 218 5.44 -3.60 -23.94
N ASP A 219 6.18 -3.26 -24.99
CA ASP A 219 7.65 -3.19 -24.92
C ASP A 219 8.07 -1.96 -24.11
N GLU A 220 8.72 -2.18 -22.95
CA GLU A 220 9.10 -1.13 -21.99
C GLU A 220 9.95 -0.02 -22.64
N ASP A 221 10.75 -0.35 -23.66
CA ASP A 221 11.57 0.60 -24.42
C ASP A 221 10.73 1.70 -25.11
N THR A 222 9.44 1.44 -25.35
CA THR A 222 8.50 2.38 -25.98
C THR A 222 7.58 3.11 -24.98
N LEU A 223 7.68 2.77 -23.69
CA LEU A 223 6.77 3.28 -22.66
C LEU A 223 7.22 4.60 -22.03
N SER A 224 8.49 4.96 -22.11
CA SER A 224 9.03 6.18 -21.48
C SER A 224 8.36 7.49 -21.92
N GLU A 225 7.74 7.50 -23.11
CA GLU A 225 6.96 8.64 -23.63
C GLU A 225 5.45 8.49 -23.41
N ARG A 226 4.99 7.46 -22.69
CA ARG A 226 3.57 7.18 -22.44
C ARG A 226 3.11 7.71 -21.08
N GLU A 227 1.85 8.14 -21.04
CA GLU A 227 1.15 8.47 -19.81
C GLU A 227 0.61 7.20 -19.15
N ILE A 228 0.62 7.14 -17.82
CA ILE A 228 -0.05 6.08 -17.08
C ILE A 228 -1.55 6.39 -16.95
N SER A 229 -2.39 5.38 -17.11
CA SER A 229 -3.84 5.48 -16.90
C SER A 229 -4.25 5.20 -15.46
N CYS A 230 -3.54 4.29 -14.77
CA CYS A 230 -3.77 4.00 -13.35
C CYS A 230 -2.61 3.24 -12.72
N VAL A 231 -2.55 3.29 -11.39
CA VAL A 231 -1.71 2.42 -10.56
C VAL A 231 -2.58 1.29 -10.00
N THR A 232 -2.22 0.03 -10.28
CA THR A 232 -2.97 -1.16 -9.81
C THR A 232 -2.37 -1.77 -8.55
N PHE A 233 -1.12 -1.46 -8.22
CA PHE A 233 -0.48 -1.85 -6.97
C PHE A 233 0.58 -0.80 -6.58
N PRO A 234 0.64 -0.36 -5.31
CA PRO A 234 1.55 0.70 -4.89
C PRO A 234 3.01 0.25 -4.91
N GLY A 235 3.92 1.22 -5.05
CA GLY A 235 5.35 1.04 -4.87
C GLY A 235 5.74 1.14 -3.41
N ILE A 236 6.86 0.51 -3.05
CA ILE A 236 7.40 0.53 -1.69
C ILE A 236 8.84 1.00 -1.75
N LEU A 237 9.12 2.09 -1.03
CA LEU A 237 10.46 2.65 -0.89
C LEU A 237 11.00 2.38 0.50
N LYS A 238 12.30 2.10 0.59
CA LYS A 238 13.07 1.99 1.83
C LYS A 238 14.07 3.13 1.88
N ALA A 239 13.93 4.02 2.85
CA ALA A 239 14.92 5.02 3.19
C ALA A 239 15.76 4.53 4.37
N GLY A 240 17.08 4.59 4.21
CA GLY A 240 18.05 4.22 5.22
C GLY A 240 18.41 2.73 5.26
N ASP A 241 19.44 2.43 6.03
CA ASP A 241 19.94 1.08 6.28
C ASP A 241 19.22 0.40 7.46
N GLU A 242 19.64 -0.81 7.80
CA GLU A 242 19.04 -1.61 8.90
C GLU A 242 19.21 -0.99 10.28
N ASN A 243 20.16 -0.07 10.44
CA ASN A 243 20.32 0.68 11.69
C ASN A 243 19.40 1.90 11.74
N GLY A 244 18.70 2.23 10.65
CA GLY A 244 17.93 3.46 10.52
C GLY A 244 18.80 4.69 10.25
N GLU A 245 20.03 4.47 9.76
CA GLU A 245 20.95 5.53 9.34
C GLU A 245 20.85 5.77 7.82
N ARG A 246 21.48 6.83 7.33
CA ARG A 246 21.62 7.13 5.89
C ARG A 246 20.28 7.25 5.14
N ASN A 247 19.31 7.95 5.71
CA ASN A 247 17.97 8.15 5.13
C ASN A 247 17.97 8.77 3.71
N HIS A 248 19.06 9.43 3.29
CA HIS A 248 19.26 9.90 1.92
C HIS A 248 19.40 8.78 0.88
N LEU A 249 19.72 7.55 1.31
CA LEU A 249 19.71 6.37 0.47
C LEU A 249 18.30 5.82 0.40
N ILE A 250 17.65 6.02 -0.75
CA ILE A 250 16.29 5.55 -1.02
C ILE A 250 16.38 4.42 -2.03
N ASN A 251 15.89 3.24 -1.66
CA ASN A 251 15.82 2.07 -2.52
C ASN A 251 14.35 1.75 -2.84
N ILE A 252 14.08 1.42 -4.11
CA ILE A 252 12.78 0.92 -4.54
C ILE A 252 12.74 -0.58 -4.27
N VAL A 253 12.05 -0.97 -3.21
CA VAL A 253 11.86 -2.38 -2.82
C VAL A 253 10.87 -3.05 -3.75
N THR A 254 9.85 -2.31 -4.19
CA THR A 254 8.88 -2.77 -5.18
C THR A 254 8.44 -1.60 -6.02
N LYS A 255 8.57 -1.75 -7.35
CA LYS A 255 8.04 -0.81 -8.32
C LYS A 255 6.51 -0.81 -8.30
N MET A 256 5.92 0.35 -8.54
CA MET A 256 4.48 0.48 -8.79
C MET A 256 4.08 -0.40 -9.96
N LYS A 257 2.91 -1.03 -9.88
CA LYS A 257 2.29 -1.66 -11.05
C LYS A 257 1.36 -0.68 -11.70
N VAL A 258 1.61 -0.35 -12.96
CA VAL A 258 0.85 0.67 -13.68
C VAL A 258 0.30 0.10 -14.97
N LEU A 259 -0.82 0.67 -15.41
CA LEU A 259 -1.33 0.47 -16.76
C LEU A 259 -0.97 1.71 -17.57
N CYS A 260 -0.16 1.56 -18.62
CA CYS A 260 0.07 2.65 -19.57
C CYS A 260 -1.17 2.91 -20.43
N ALA A 261 -1.37 4.16 -20.85
CA ALA A 261 -2.40 4.51 -21.82
C ALA A 261 -2.09 3.84 -23.18
N PRO A 262 -3.12 3.38 -23.91
CA PRO A 262 -2.92 2.84 -25.25
C PRO A 262 -2.45 3.92 -26.23
N ASP A 263 -1.76 3.51 -27.29
CA ASP A 263 -1.37 4.35 -28.44
C ASP A 263 -2.56 5.03 -29.15
#